data_AF-Q0AXJ9-F1
#
_entry.id   AF-Q0AXJ9-F1
#
_cell.length_a   1.000
_cell.length_b   1.000
_cell.length_c   1.000
_cell.angle_alpha   90.00
_cell.angle_beta   90.00
_cell.angle_gamma   90.00
#
_symmetry.space_group_name_H-M   'P 1'
#
loop_
_entity.id
_entity.type
_entity.pdbx_description
1 polymer ?
#
loop_
_entity_poly.entity_id
_entity_poly.type
_entity_poly.pdbx_seq_one_letter_code
_entity_poly.pdbx_strand_id
1 'polypeptide(L)'
;MEENIFDSFGIPPTVFGTKEWQDIEKKENTLGADMLLAEIIEKRIWSNEEILWVMKRLIFFYGKKDKLLKKAPVERLFMNMVDILRAFYVILDISNPELDDNMRSYISAKLADATWGINLRTREYLEKLKDN
;
A
#
# COMPACT_ATOMS: atom_id res chain seq x y z
N MET A 1 -7.02 16.67 -25.08
CA MET A 1 -5.73 16.11 -24.63
C MET A 1 -5.03 17.24 -23.90
N GLU A 2 -5.10 17.25 -22.57
CA GLU A 2 -4.20 18.10 -21.80
C GLU A 2 -2.84 17.41 -21.83
N GLU A 3 -1.92 17.92 -22.66
CA GLU A 3 -0.51 17.51 -22.60
C GLU A 3 -0.03 17.83 -21.18
N ASN A 4 0.34 16.78 -20.46
CA ASN A 4 0.77 16.89 -19.08
C ASN A 4 2.08 17.69 -19.10
N ILE A 5 2.11 18.84 -18.43
CA ILE A 5 3.22 19.82 -18.50
C ILE A 5 4.58 19.14 -18.23
N PHE A 6 4.59 18.04 -17.47
CA PHE A 6 5.74 17.21 -17.16
C PHE A 6 6.38 16.49 -18.37
N ASP A 7 5.58 16.08 -19.36
CA ASP A 7 6.08 15.44 -20.59
C ASP A 7 6.93 16.43 -21.41
N SER A 8 6.54 17.70 -21.43
CA SER A 8 7.26 18.79 -22.11
C SER A 8 8.61 19.13 -21.48
N PHE A 9 8.85 18.73 -20.22
CA PHE A 9 10.11 18.95 -19.50
C PHE A 9 10.98 17.69 -19.38
N GLY A 10 10.59 16.57 -20.02
CA GLY A 10 11.33 15.31 -19.92
C GLY A 10 11.32 14.69 -18.52
N ILE A 11 10.38 15.11 -17.65
CA ILE A 11 10.19 14.53 -16.32
C ILE A 11 9.15 13.42 -16.47
N PRO A 12 9.50 12.14 -16.25
CA PRO A 12 8.55 11.06 -16.42
C PRO A 12 7.32 11.26 -15.51
N PRO A 13 6.10 11.07 -16.03
CA PRO A 13 4.89 11.23 -15.24
C PRO A 13 4.92 10.26 -14.05
N THR A 14 4.75 10.78 -12.84
CA THR A 14 4.71 9.96 -11.62
C THR A 14 3.27 9.70 -11.21
N VAL A 15 3.01 8.57 -10.55
CA VAL A 15 1.68 8.23 -10.04
C VAL A 15 1.13 9.33 -9.11
N PHE A 16 1.97 9.97 -8.30
CA PHE A 16 1.58 11.08 -7.42
C PHE A 16 1.03 12.30 -8.17
N GLY A 17 1.40 12.50 -9.43
CA GLY A 17 0.91 13.59 -10.26
C GLY A 17 -0.41 13.29 -11.00
N THR A 18 -0.92 12.06 -10.90
CA THR A 18 -2.12 11.63 -11.62
C THR A 18 -3.40 12.12 -10.94
N LYS A 19 -4.49 12.23 -11.72
CA LYS A 19 -5.81 12.59 -11.19
C LYS A 19 -6.34 11.50 -10.27
N GLU A 20 -6.05 10.25 -10.62
CA GLU A 20 -6.41 9.05 -9.88
C GLU A 20 -5.81 9.08 -8.47
N TRP A 21 -4.55 9.51 -8.32
CA TRP A 21 -3.93 9.70 -7.01
C TRP A 21 -4.64 10.78 -6.19
N GLN A 22 -4.93 11.93 -6.80
CA GLN A 22 -5.65 13.02 -6.12
C GLN A 22 -7.05 12.57 -5.66
N ASP A 23 -7.71 11.72 -6.44
CA ASP A 23 -9.03 11.19 -6.11
C ASP A 23 -8.95 10.18 -4.95
N ILE A 24 -7.90 9.37 -4.86
CA ILE A 24 -7.61 8.55 -3.66
C ILE A 24 -7.41 9.44 -2.44
N GLU A 25 -6.63 10.53 -2.53
CA GLU A 25 -6.40 11.43 -1.40
C GLU A 25 -7.69 12.13 -0.94
N LYS A 26 -8.54 12.60 -1.87
CA LYS A 26 -9.87 13.14 -1.54
C LYS A 26 -10.74 12.09 -0.85
N LYS A 27 -10.68 10.84 -1.32
CA LYS A 27 -11.42 9.74 -0.72
C LYS A 27 -10.93 9.41 0.70
N GLU A 28 -9.62 9.38 0.92
CA GLU A 28 -8.99 9.22 2.24
C GLU A 28 -9.46 10.32 3.20
N ASN A 29 -9.44 11.58 2.74
CA ASN A 29 -9.89 12.73 3.55
C ASN A 29 -11.38 12.65 3.93
N THR A 30 -12.19 11.96 3.13
CA THR A 30 -13.63 11.84 3.35
C THR A 30 -13.99 10.65 4.22
N LEU A 31 -13.40 9.48 3.95
CA LEU A 31 -13.73 8.20 4.62
C LEU A 31 -12.83 7.89 5.83
N GLY A 32 -11.64 8.49 5.87
CA GLY A 32 -10.57 8.10 6.76
C GLY A 32 -9.73 6.94 6.20
N ALA A 33 -8.45 6.91 6.58
CA ALA A 33 -7.47 5.95 6.07
C ALA A 33 -7.83 4.48 6.37
N ASP A 34 -8.44 4.20 7.52
CA ASP A 34 -8.76 2.83 7.92
C ASP A 34 -9.88 2.23 7.06
N MET A 35 -10.90 3.03 6.74
CA MET A 35 -12.01 2.62 5.88
C MET A 35 -11.55 2.48 4.43
N LEU A 36 -10.74 3.42 3.93
CA LEU A 36 -10.17 3.31 2.59
C LEU A 36 -9.28 2.07 2.45
N LEU A 37 -8.45 1.78 3.47
CA LEU A 37 -7.64 0.58 3.46
C LEU A 37 -8.50 -0.69 3.42
N ALA A 38 -9.57 -0.75 4.21
CA ALA A 38 -10.51 -1.88 4.20
C ALA A 38 -11.14 -2.08 2.81
N GLU A 39 -11.58 -1.01 2.15
CA GLU A 39 -12.13 -1.09 0.79
C GLU A 39 -11.11 -1.56 -0.24
N ILE A 40 -9.85 -1.13 -0.14
CA ILE A 40 -8.80 -1.54 -1.10
C ILE A 40 -8.47 -3.03 -0.93
N ILE A 41 -8.29 -3.51 0.31
CA ILE A 41 -7.87 -4.91 0.55
C ILE A 41 -8.94 -5.94 0.17
N GLU A 42 -10.20 -5.52 0.05
CA GLU A 42 -11.29 -6.40 -0.43
C GLU A 42 -11.26 -6.60 -1.95
N LYS A 43 -10.54 -5.75 -2.69
CA LYS A 43 -10.40 -5.88 -4.15
C LYS A 43 -9.41 -6.97 -4.52
N ARG A 44 -9.75 -7.73 -5.56
CA ARG A 44 -8.85 -8.74 -6.15
C ARG A 44 -7.62 -8.14 -6.86
N ILE A 45 -7.80 -6.99 -7.50
CA ILE A 45 -6.80 -6.30 -8.33
C ILE A 45 -6.83 -4.82 -7.96
N TRP A 46 -5.65 -4.23 -7.78
CA TRP A 46 -5.49 -2.83 -7.41
C TRP A 46 -4.92 -2.00 -8.55
N SER A 47 -5.28 -0.72 -8.58
CA SER A 47 -4.64 0.27 -9.45
C SER A 47 -3.21 0.59 -8.96
N ASN A 48 -2.40 1.27 -9.79
CA ASN A 48 -1.05 1.66 -9.40
C ASN A 48 -1.07 2.65 -8.20
N GLU A 49 -2.05 3.54 -8.19
CA GLU A 49 -2.29 4.51 -7.14
C GLU A 49 -2.66 3.81 -5.83
N GLU A 50 -3.52 2.79 -5.88
CA GLU A 50 -3.90 2.00 -4.71
C GLU A 50 -2.72 1.22 -4.14
N ILE A 51 -1.92 0.58 -5.00
CA ILE A 51 -0.68 -0.10 -4.63
C ILE A 51 0.25 0.87 -3.89
N LEU A 52 0.54 2.02 -4.49
CA LEU A 52 1.43 3.01 -3.87
C LEU A 52 0.85 3.63 -2.61
N TRP A 53 -0.47 3.83 -2.55
CA TRP A 53 -1.13 4.34 -1.35
C TRP A 53 -1.02 3.34 -0.20
N VAL A 54 -1.26 2.05 -0.43
CA VAL A 54 -1.08 1.01 0.60
C VAL A 54 0.38 0.91 1.02
N MET A 55 1.34 1.01 0.09
CA MET A 55 2.76 1.05 0.42
C MET A 55 3.12 2.25 1.30
N LYS A 56 2.59 3.45 0.99
CA LYS A 56 2.74 4.65 1.83
C LYS A 56 2.23 4.40 3.25
N ARG A 57 1.09 3.73 3.42
CA ARG A 57 0.54 3.36 4.74
C ARG A 57 1.45 2.40 5.49
N LEU A 58 1.92 1.35 4.84
CA LEU A 58 2.86 0.38 5.43
C LEU A 58 4.12 1.11 5.92
N ILE A 59 4.76 1.91 5.06
CA ILE A 59 5.96 2.68 5.41
C ILE A 59 5.70 3.60 6.61
N PHE A 60 4.55 4.26 6.67
CA PHE A 60 4.18 5.12 7.80
C PHE A 60 4.14 4.36 9.13
N PHE A 61 3.44 3.23 9.19
CA PHE A 61 3.30 2.46 10.44
C PHE A 61 4.62 1.79 10.87
N TYR A 62 5.36 1.20 9.94
CA TYR A 62 6.66 0.59 10.23
C TYR A 62 7.71 1.65 10.61
N GLY A 63 7.70 2.81 9.93
CA GLY A 63 8.62 3.92 10.21
C GLY A 63 8.36 4.60 11.57
N LYS A 64 7.10 4.70 11.99
CA LYS A 64 6.73 5.27 13.30
C LYS A 64 7.12 4.37 14.49
N LYS A 65 7.57 3.12 14.25
CA LYS A 65 7.79 2.10 15.29
C LYS A 65 6.55 1.93 16.17
N ASP A 66 5.39 1.79 15.52
CA ASP A 66 4.06 1.72 16.13
C ASP A 66 4.02 0.74 17.34
N LYS A 67 3.43 1.19 18.45
CA LYS A 67 3.42 0.40 19.70
C LYS A 67 2.63 -0.88 19.57
N LEU A 68 1.54 -0.89 18.78
CA LEU A 68 0.75 -2.11 18.58
C LEU A 68 1.51 -3.11 17.73
N LEU A 69 2.20 -2.66 16.69
CA LEU A 69 3.06 -3.56 15.88
C LEU A 69 4.16 -4.23 16.70
N LYS A 70 4.65 -3.62 17.79
CA LYS A 70 5.63 -4.27 18.70
C LYS A 70 5.07 -5.47 19.45
N LYS A 71 3.74 -5.60 19.56
CA LYS A 71 3.08 -6.77 20.15
C LYS A 71 2.99 -7.94 19.18
N ALA A 72 3.18 -7.70 17.88
CA ALA A 72 3.12 -8.75 16.88
C ALA A 72 4.31 -9.71 17.03
N PRO A 73 4.11 -11.02 16.78
CA PRO A 73 5.22 -11.96 16.66
C PRO A 73 6.25 -11.48 15.64
N VAL A 74 7.53 -11.65 15.97
CA VAL A 74 8.64 -11.19 15.14
C VAL A 74 8.57 -11.82 13.75
N GLU A 75 8.21 -13.10 13.67
CA GLU A 75 8.03 -13.84 12.42
C GLU A 75 6.96 -13.21 11.54
N ARG A 76 5.88 -12.67 12.14
CA ARG A 76 4.82 -11.98 11.38
C ARG A 76 5.32 -10.67 10.80
N LEU A 77 6.09 -9.90 11.56
CA LEU A 77 6.71 -8.68 11.07
C LEU A 77 7.68 -8.97 9.92
N PHE A 78 8.50 -10.02 10.04
CA PHE A 78 9.39 -10.45 8.96
C PHE A 78 8.62 -10.87 7.70
N MET A 79 7.53 -11.64 7.83
CA MET A 79 6.71 -12.02 6.68
C MET A 79 6.14 -10.78 5.96
N ASN A 80 5.56 -9.84 6.72
CA ASN A 80 5.04 -8.59 6.16
C ASN A 80 6.13 -7.81 5.41
N MET A 81 7.35 -7.73 5.98
CA MET A 81 8.49 -7.06 5.33
C MET A 81 8.93 -7.78 4.05
N VAL A 82 8.98 -9.11 4.05
CA VAL A 82 9.32 -9.90 2.86
C VAL A 82 8.27 -9.69 1.76
N ASP A 83 6.98 -9.63 2.10
CA ASP A 83 5.93 -9.39 1.13
C ASP A 83 5.97 -7.97 0.54
N ILE A 84 6.31 -6.97 1.36
CA ILE A 84 6.61 -5.61 0.90
C ILE A 84 7.79 -5.62 -0.08
N LEU A 85 8.90 -6.27 0.29
CA LEU A 85 10.09 -6.34 -0.57
C LEU A 85 9.83 -7.08 -1.89
N ARG A 86 8.99 -8.13 -1.88
CA ARG A 86 8.55 -8.82 -3.10
C ARG A 86 7.75 -7.89 -4.01
N ALA A 87 6.80 -7.14 -3.47
CA ALA A 87 6.05 -6.16 -4.23
C ALA A 87 6.99 -5.09 -4.82
N PHE A 88 7.92 -4.56 -4.02
CA PHE A 88 8.94 -3.62 -4.49
C PHE A 88 9.82 -4.20 -5.60
N TYR A 89 10.29 -5.44 -5.45
CA TYR A 89 11.11 -6.11 -6.46
C TYR A 89 10.37 -6.18 -7.80
N VAL A 90 9.11 -6.63 -7.78
CA VAL A 90 8.29 -6.73 -9.00
C VAL A 90 8.01 -5.35 -9.63
N ILE A 91 7.82 -4.31 -8.82
CA ILE A 91 7.57 -2.94 -9.30
C ILE A 91 8.86 -2.29 -9.86
N LEU A 92 10.00 -2.46 -9.19
CA LEU A 92 11.28 -1.81 -9.53
C LEU A 92 12.05 -2.51 -10.65
N ASP A 93 11.92 -3.84 -10.77
CA ASP A 93 12.59 -4.63 -11.82
C ASP A 93 12.07 -4.27 -13.23
N ILE A 94 10.96 -3.52 -13.32
CA ILE A 94 10.39 -3.16 -14.60
C ILE A 94 10.52 -1.65 -14.84
N SER A 95 11.37 -1.33 -15.82
CA SER A 95 11.43 -0.01 -16.44
C SER A 95 10.17 0.19 -17.27
N ASN A 96 9.07 0.57 -16.62
CA ASN A 96 7.74 0.84 -17.22
C ASN A 96 6.95 -0.42 -17.67
N PRO A 97 6.40 -1.22 -16.73
CA PRO A 97 5.54 -2.36 -17.08
C PRO A 97 4.11 -1.92 -17.37
N GLU A 98 3.55 -2.44 -18.45
CA GLU A 98 2.13 -2.81 -18.41
C GLU A 98 2.00 -3.99 -17.42
N LEU A 99 1.76 -3.69 -16.14
CA LEU A 99 1.44 -4.73 -15.16
C LEU A 99 0.15 -5.41 -15.62
N ASP A 100 0.27 -6.64 -16.10
CA ASP A 100 -0.88 -7.46 -16.43
C ASP A 100 -1.69 -7.79 -15.16
N ASP A 101 -2.93 -8.23 -15.36
CA ASP A 101 -3.85 -8.51 -14.25
C ASP A 101 -3.31 -9.57 -13.29
N ASN A 102 -2.46 -10.49 -13.76
CA ASN A 102 -1.85 -11.52 -12.93
C ASN A 102 -0.83 -10.91 -11.98
N MET A 103 0.06 -10.05 -12.49
CA MET A 103 1.07 -9.38 -11.69
C MET A 103 0.42 -8.43 -10.69
N ARG A 104 -0.58 -7.66 -11.11
CA ARG A 104 -1.36 -6.80 -10.21
C ARG A 104 -2.03 -7.62 -9.12
N SER A 105 -2.70 -8.72 -9.47
CA SER A 105 -3.35 -9.58 -8.49
C SER A 105 -2.35 -10.19 -7.50
N TYR A 106 -1.16 -10.58 -7.96
CA TYR A 106 -0.08 -11.04 -7.09
C TYR A 106 0.38 -9.96 -6.12
N ILE A 107 0.67 -8.75 -6.62
CA ILE A 107 1.09 -7.60 -5.79
C ILE A 107 0.00 -7.26 -4.78
N SER A 108 -1.27 -7.14 -5.22
CA SER A 108 -2.43 -6.88 -4.37
C SER A 108 -2.53 -7.90 -3.24
N ALA A 109 -2.41 -9.19 -3.54
CA ALA A 109 -2.46 -10.25 -2.53
C ALA A 109 -1.32 -10.13 -1.50
N LYS A 110 -0.08 -9.91 -1.96
CA LYS A 110 1.07 -9.77 -1.07
C LYS A 110 1.00 -8.54 -0.19
N LEU A 111 0.59 -7.41 -0.75
CA LEU A 111 0.42 -6.19 0.02
C LEU A 111 -0.76 -6.29 0.98
N ALA A 112 -1.88 -6.92 0.59
CA ALA A 112 -3.02 -7.19 1.46
C ALA A 112 -2.60 -8.00 2.70
N ASP A 113 -1.83 -9.07 2.52
CA ASP A 113 -1.29 -9.88 3.61
C ASP A 113 -0.36 -9.07 4.52
N ALA A 114 0.48 -8.21 3.93
CA ALA A 114 1.39 -7.32 4.64
C ALA A 114 0.67 -6.23 5.46
N THR A 115 -0.61 -5.92 5.16
CA THR A 115 -1.41 -4.98 5.96
C THR A 115 -1.78 -5.50 7.34
N TRP A 116 -1.52 -6.76 7.63
CA TRP A 116 -1.75 -7.32 8.96
C TRP A 116 -0.96 -6.56 10.02
N GLY A 117 -1.65 -6.04 11.03
CA GLY A 117 -1.13 -5.18 12.09
C GLY A 117 -1.32 -3.68 11.84
N ILE A 118 -1.72 -3.29 10.62
CA ILE A 118 -2.05 -1.89 10.29
C ILE A 118 -3.51 -1.69 9.86
N ASN A 119 -4.21 -2.73 9.44
CA ASN A 119 -5.66 -2.66 9.21
C ASN A 119 -6.45 -2.74 10.52
N LEU A 120 -7.64 -2.15 10.56
CA LEU A 120 -8.44 -1.98 11.78
C LEU A 120 -8.66 -3.30 12.53
N ARG A 121 -9.13 -4.34 11.82
CA ARG A 121 -9.43 -5.66 12.40
C ARG A 121 -8.23 -6.29 13.12
N THR A 122 -7.05 -6.23 12.50
CA THR A 122 -5.84 -6.82 13.07
C THR A 122 -5.24 -5.95 14.17
N ARG A 123 -5.45 -4.63 14.11
CA ARG A 123 -5.09 -3.72 15.21
C ARG A 123 -5.94 -3.97 16.45
N GLU A 124 -7.26 -4.11 16.30
CA GLU A 124 -8.15 -4.50 17.40
C GLU A 124 -7.75 -5.83 18.03
N TYR A 125 -7.24 -6.76 17.22
CA TYR A 125 -6.67 -8.01 17.73
C TYR A 125 -5.38 -7.76 18.54
N LEU A 126 -4.44 -6.96 18.04
CA LEU A 126 -3.21 -6.61 18.75
C LEU A 126 -3.47 -5.85 20.06
N GLU A 127 -4.51 -5.02 20.11
CA GLU A 127 -4.92 -4.33 21.35
C GLU A 127 -5.34 -5.30 22.46
N LYS A 128 -5.96 -6.42 22.09
CA LYS A 128 -6.39 -7.48 23.01
C LYS A 128 -5.24 -8.37 23.48
N LEU A 129 -4.09 -8.34 22.81
CA LEU A 129 -2.91 -9.06 23.27
C LEU A 129 -2.36 -8.37 24.53
N LYS A 130 -2.13 -9.18 25.56
CA LYS A 130 -1.40 -8.74 26.76
C LYS A 130 0.00 -8.31 26.35
N ASP A 131 0.52 -7.27 27.02
CA ASP A 131 1.90 -6.86 26.84
C ASP A 131 2.81 -8.03 27.24
N ASN A 132 3.77 -8.38 26.36
CA ASN A 132 4.80 -9.38 26.64
C ASN A 132 5.81 -8.87 27.67
#